data_AF-X1V1R0-F1
#
_entry.id   AF-X1V1R0-F1
#
_cell.length_a   1.000
_cell.length_b   1.000
_cell.length_c   1.000
_cell.angle_alpha   90.00
_cell.angle_beta   90.00
_cell.angle_gamma   90.00
#
_symmetry.space_group_name_H-M   'P 1'
#
loop_
_entity.id
_entity.type
_entity.pdbx_description
1 polymer ?
#
loop_
_entity_poly.entity_id
_entity_poly.type
_entity_poly.pdbx_seq_one_letter_code
_entity_poly.pdbx_strand_id
1 'polypeptide(L)' 'MWGICHVRQLKTAFLFPGQGAQVVGMGAEIARSFPVAAEIFQKANDIVGFDLSGICFEGPAERLNSTTISQPAIFVTSA' A
#
# COMPACT_ATOMS: atom_id res chain seq x y z
N MET A 1 14.18 -1.55 -44.92
CA MET A 1 13.57 -2.54 -44.00
C MET A 1 14.29 -2.37 -42.66
N TRP A 2 13.77 -1.53 -41.77
CA TRP A 2 14.40 -1.24 -40.47
C TRP A 2 13.87 -2.24 -39.44
N GLY A 3 14.74 -3.11 -38.93
CA GLY A 3 14.38 -4.16 -37.97
C GLY A 3 14.28 -3.63 -36.55
N ILE A 4 13.23 -4.04 -35.83
CA ILE A 4 13.06 -3.78 -34.39
C ILE A 4 14.06 -4.66 -33.63
N CYS A 5 15.01 -4.04 -32.94
CA CYS A 5 15.94 -4.73 -32.05
C CYS A 5 15.30 -4.93 -30.67
N HIS A 6 15.06 -6.18 -30.28
CA HIS A 6 14.60 -6.50 -28.92
C HIS A 6 15.78 -6.48 -27.96
N VAL A 7 15.87 -5.44 -27.15
CA VAL A 7 16.84 -5.36 -26.05
C VAL A 7 16.39 -6.30 -24.94
N ARG A 8 17.32 -7.10 -24.41
CA ARG A 8 17.06 -8.06 -23.34
C ARG A 8 16.63 -7.30 -22.06
N GLN A 9 15.45 -7.62 -21.53
CA GLN A 9 14.97 -7.04 -20.27
C GLN A 9 15.88 -7.44 -19.11
N LEU A 10 16.28 -6.46 -18.31
CA LEU A 10 17.00 -6.69 -17.05
C LEU A 10 16.08 -7.37 -16.04
N LYS A 11 16.65 -8.10 -15.09
CA LYS A 11 15.88 -8.72 -14.01
C LYS A 11 15.47 -7.64 -12.99
N THR A 12 14.19 -7.55 -12.70
CA THR A 12 13.63 -6.64 -11.68
C THR A 12 13.44 -7.36 -10.36
N ALA A 13 13.75 -6.68 -9.24
CA ALA A 13 13.43 -7.13 -7.89
C ALA A 13 12.48 -6.13 -7.24
N PHE A 14 11.47 -6.63 -6.54
CA PHE A 14 10.55 -5.81 -5.74
C PHE A 14 10.98 -5.88 -4.28
N LEU A 15 11.13 -4.73 -3.64
CA LEU A 15 11.39 -4.62 -2.21
C LEU A 15 10.18 -3.97 -1.55
N PHE A 16 9.70 -4.60 -0.49
CA PHE A 16 8.58 -4.10 0.29
C PHE A 16 9.09 -3.60 1.64
N PRO A 17 8.63 -2.42 2.10
CA PRO A 17 9.11 -1.83 3.34
C PRO A 17 8.64 -2.62 4.57
N GLY A 18 9.40 -2.51 5.66
CA GLY A 18 9.06 -3.08 6.96
C GLY A 18 8.46 -2.05 7.92
N GLN A 19 8.24 -2.47 9.17
CA GLN A 19 7.76 -1.60 10.25
C GLN A 19 8.65 -0.36 10.41
N GLY A 20 8.03 0.81 10.62
CA GLY A 20 8.69 2.11 10.69
C GLY A 20 8.51 2.96 9.43
N ALA A 21 8.06 2.37 8.32
CA ALA A 21 7.77 3.09 7.08
C ALA A 21 6.36 3.71 7.02
N GLN A 22 5.49 3.41 7.99
CA GLN A 22 4.12 3.93 8.00
C GLN A 22 4.07 5.45 8.21
N VAL A 23 3.24 6.13 7.43
CA VAL A 23 3.01 7.58 7.52
C VAL A 23 1.53 7.89 7.33
N VAL A 24 1.02 8.92 8.01
CA VAL A 24 -0.34 9.40 7.78
C VAL A 24 -0.47 9.89 6.34
N GLY A 25 -1.53 9.48 5.66
CA GLY A 25 -1.77 9.72 4.24
C GLY A 25 -1.31 8.58 3.32
N MET A 26 -0.66 7.53 3.84
CA MET A 26 -0.19 6.41 3.03
C MET A 26 -1.35 5.71 2.30
N GLY A 27 -1.17 5.43 1.01
CA GLY A 27 -2.17 4.74 0.19
C GLY A 27 -3.36 5.58 -0.28
N ALA A 28 -3.60 6.77 0.29
CA ALA A 28 -4.80 7.58 0.00
C ALA A 28 -4.89 8.07 -1.45
N GLU A 29 -3.78 8.49 -2.05
CA GLU A 29 -3.75 8.92 -3.46
C GLU A 29 -3.96 7.74 -4.41
N ILE A 30 -3.32 6.60 -4.12
CA ILE A 30 -3.41 5.38 -4.92
C ILE A 30 -4.83 4.82 -4.87
N ALA A 31 -5.45 4.73 -3.68
CA ALA A 31 -6.83 4.30 -3.54
C ALA A 31 -7.82 5.22 -4.26
N ARG A 32 -7.58 6.54 -4.28
CA ARG A 32 -8.41 7.49 -5.04
C ARG A 32 -8.22 7.38 -6.56
N SER A 33 -7.01 7.04 -7.00
CA SER A 33 -6.67 7.00 -8.43
C SER A 33 -7.01 5.67 -9.08
N PHE A 34 -6.98 4.57 -8.32
CA PHE A 34 -7.13 3.22 -8.82
C PHE A 34 -8.22 2.46 -8.04
N PRO A 35 -9.36 2.15 -8.67
CA PRO A 35 -10.46 1.41 -8.01
C PRO A 35 -10.02 0.10 -7.37
N VAL A 36 -9.11 -0.64 -8.02
CA VAL A 36 -8.55 -1.89 -7.49
C VAL A 36 -7.82 -1.70 -6.16
N ALA A 37 -7.17 -0.56 -5.94
CA ALA A 37 -6.52 -0.27 -4.68
C ALA A 37 -7.56 0.06 -3.58
N ALA A 38 -8.62 0.79 -3.92
CA ALA A 38 -9.72 1.03 -2.98
C ALA A 38 -10.39 -0.28 -2.54
N GLU A 39 -10.57 -1.25 -3.46
CA GLU A 39 -11.11 -2.57 -3.14
C GLU A 39 -10.21 -3.35 -2.17
N ILE A 40 -8.88 -3.25 -2.31
CA ILE A 40 -7.92 -3.87 -1.39
C ILE A 40 -8.04 -3.28 0.02
N PHE A 41 -8.15 -1.95 0.14
CA PHE A 41 -8.38 -1.29 1.43
C PHE A 41 -9.73 -1.68 2.05
N GLN A 42 -10.80 -1.75 1.24
CA GLN A 42 -12.10 -2.19 1.72
C GLN A 42 -12.07 -3.63 2.25
N LYS A 43 -11.46 -4.54 1.48
CA LYS A 43 -11.28 -5.93 1.90
C LYS A 43 -10.47 -6.03 3.19
N ALA A 44 -9.45 -5.18 3.35
CA ALA A 44 -8.67 -5.14 4.58
C ALA A 44 -9.53 -4.70 5.77
N ASN A 45 -10.35 -3.65 5.62
CA ASN A 45 -11.28 -3.19 6.66
C ASN A 45 -12.22 -4.31 7.10
N ASP A 46 -12.78 -5.06 6.14
CA ASP A 46 -13.70 -6.18 6.42
C ASP A 46 -12.99 -7.32 7.19
N ILE A 47 -11.73 -7.61 6.86
CA ILE A 47 -10.93 -8.66 7.52
C ILE A 47 -10.52 -8.27 8.94
N VAL A 48 -10.06 -7.03 9.15
CA VAL A 48 -9.58 -6.58 10.46
C VAL A 48 -10.72 -6.13 11.38
N GLY A 49 -11.90 -5.85 10.83
CA GLY A 49 -13.10 -5.47 11.59
C GLY A 49 -13.11 -4.02 12.07
N PHE A 50 -12.27 -3.15 11.50
CA PHE A 50 -12.24 -1.71 11.77
C PHE A 50 -11.78 -0.94 10.53
N ASP A 51 -12.01 0.38 10.53
CA ASP A 51 -11.58 1.27 9.45
C ASP A 51 -10.05 1.48 9.48
N LEU A 52 -9.31 0.55 8.86
CA LEU A 52 -7.87 0.65 8.69
C LEU A 52 -7.52 1.74 7.69
N SER A 53 -8.30 1.89 6.62
CA SER A 53 -8.11 2.95 5.63
C SER A 53 -8.12 4.35 6.24
N GLY A 54 -9.10 4.67 7.09
CA GLY A 54 -9.17 5.96 7.78
C GLY A 54 -7.93 6.21 8.64
N ILE A 55 -7.42 5.19 9.33
CA ILE A 55 -6.19 5.33 10.13
C ILE A 55 -4.97 5.56 9.23
N CYS A 56 -4.87 4.87 8.09
CA CYS A 56 -3.79 5.08 7.13
C CYS A 56 -3.86 6.48 6.48
N PHE A 57 -5.06 6.93 6.10
CA PHE A 57 -5.25 8.13 5.29
C PHE A 57 -5.26 9.41 6.13
N GLU A 58 -5.84 9.36 7.33
CA GLU A 58 -6.16 10.53 8.14
C GLU A 58 -5.48 10.48 9.53
N GLY A 59 -5.08 9.28 9.98
CA GLY A 59 -4.40 9.10 11.26
C GLY A 59 -5.37 8.87 12.44
N PRO A 60 -5.02 9.27 13.67
CA PRO A 60 -3.81 10.02 14.04
C PRO A 60 -2.53 9.17 13.99
N ALA A 61 -1.37 9.83 13.91
CA ALA A 61 -0.07 9.18 13.76
C ALA A 61 0.26 8.23 14.91
N GLU A 62 -0.15 8.57 16.14
CA GLU A 62 0.04 7.73 17.33
C GLU A 62 -0.66 6.38 17.18
N ARG A 63 -1.87 6.37 16.60
CA ARG A 63 -2.63 5.14 16.37
C ARG A 63 -1.98 4.31 15.27
N LEU A 64 -1.58 4.95 14.17
CA LEU A 64 -0.89 4.30 13.05
C LEU A 64 0.45 3.69 13.48
N ASN A 65 1.16 4.33 14.41
CA ASN A 65 2.45 3.86 14.93
C ASN A 65 2.36 2.69 15.92
N SER A 66 1.17 2.31 16.36
CA SER A 66 1.01 1.10 17.16
C SER A 66 1.36 -0.14 16.33
N THR A 67 2.04 -1.12 16.91
CA THR A 67 2.45 -2.36 16.22
C THR A 67 1.25 -3.10 15.60
N THR A 68 0.12 -3.12 16.30
CA THR A 68 -1.13 -3.73 15.87
C THR A 68 -1.69 -3.11 14.58
N ILE A 69 -1.44 -1.81 14.34
CA ILE A 69 -1.97 -1.09 13.17
C ILE A 69 -0.91 -0.95 12.07
N SER A 70 0.33 -0.63 12.43
CA SER A 70 1.41 -0.40 11.46
C SER A 70 1.66 -1.62 10.56
N GLN A 71 1.61 -2.84 11.09
CA GLN A 71 1.82 -4.05 10.30
C GLN A 71 0.74 -4.27 9.21
N PRO A 72 -0.57 -4.32 9.53
CA PRO A 72 -1.59 -4.43 8.50
C PRO A 72 -1.61 -3.20 7.58
N ALA A 73 -1.35 -2.00 8.08
CA ALA A 73 -1.27 -0.79 7.24
C ALA A 73 -0.19 -0.90 6.15
N ILE A 74 1.02 -1.30 6.52
CA ILE A 74 2.14 -1.48 5.60
C ILE A 74 1.83 -2.60 4.61
N PHE A 75 1.29 -3.73 5.08
CA PHE A 75 0.92 -4.85 4.24
C PHE A 75 -0.07 -4.43 3.15
N VAL A 76 -1.18 -3.79 3.53
CA VAL A 76 -2.24 -3.37 2.60
C VAL A 76 -1.75 -2.33 1.60
N THR A 77 -0.88 -1.41 2.04
CA THR A 77 -0.33 -0.37 1.15
C THR A 77 0.71 -0.91 0.17
N SER A 78 1.31 -2.06 0.49
CA SER A 78 2.38 -2.67 -0.31
C SER A 78 1.91 -3.86 -1.17
N ALA A 79 0.65 -4.28 -1.00
CA ALA A 79 0.06 -5.47 -1.62
C ALA A 79 -0.43 -5.24 -3.06
#